data_AF-A0A1W9RJT8-F1
#
_entry.id   AF-A0A1W9RJT8-F1
#
_cell.length_a   1.000
_cell.length_b   1.000
_cell.length_c   1.000
_cell.angle_alpha   90.00
_cell.angle_beta   90.00
_cell.angle_gamma   90.00
#
_symmetry.space_group_name_H-M   'P 1'
#
loop_
_entity.id
_entity.type
_entity.pdbx_description
1 polymer ?
#
loop_
_entity_poly.entity_id
_entity_poly.type
_entity_poly.pdbx_seq_one_letter_code
_entity_poly.pdbx_strand_id
1 'polypeptide(L)'
;MEKIPDRILLAHGGGGILMRELIEEVVKRIGSADAPSLQDSAIVEIDGSRIAFTTDSFVVSPIFFPGGDIGTLSIYGTVNDLAVSGARPIAVSLAFIVEEGFPMESLERVADSIRSAADRAGVSI
;
A
#
# COMPACT_ATOMS: atom_id res chain seq x y z
N MET A 1 -26.29 -13.82 -5.21
CA MET A 1 -24.87 -13.43 -5.23
C MET A 1 -24.24 -14.15 -6.39
N GLU A 2 -23.62 -13.40 -7.31
CA GLU A 2 -22.80 -14.00 -8.36
C GLU A 2 -21.64 -14.72 -7.66
N LYS A 3 -21.36 -15.95 -8.08
CA LYS A 3 -20.32 -16.76 -7.46
C LYS A 3 -18.97 -16.12 -7.80
N ILE A 4 -18.09 -15.91 -6.82
CA ILE A 4 -16.71 -15.47 -7.12
C ILE A 4 -16.14 -16.43 -8.17
N PRO A 5 -15.59 -15.91 -9.28
CA PRO A 5 -15.07 -16.75 -10.36
C PRO A 5 -13.98 -17.69 -9.84
N ASP A 6 -13.85 -18.87 -10.45
CA ASP A 6 -12.88 -19.92 -10.05
C ASP A 6 -11.40 -19.50 -10.24
N ARG A 7 -11.14 -18.27 -10.73
CA ARG A 7 -9.81 -17.71 -10.98
C ARG A 7 -9.77 -16.22 -10.63
N ILE A 8 -8.60 -15.74 -10.21
CA ILE A 8 -8.35 -14.32 -10.02
C ILE A 8 -8.31 -13.61 -11.39
N LEU A 9 -9.04 -12.51 -11.50
CA LEU A 9 -9.12 -11.63 -12.67
C LEU A 9 -8.47 -10.29 -12.36
N LEU A 10 -8.10 -9.53 -13.40
CA LEU A 10 -7.60 -8.15 -13.25
C LEU A 10 -8.59 -7.26 -12.47
N ALA A 11 -9.89 -7.47 -12.64
CA ALA A 11 -10.91 -6.68 -11.95
C ALA A 11 -10.91 -6.84 -10.42
N HIS A 12 -10.33 -7.93 -9.89
CA HIS A 12 -10.15 -8.09 -8.44
C HIS A 12 -9.06 -7.18 -7.86
N GLY A 13 -8.20 -6.56 -8.67
CA GLY A 13 -7.22 -5.56 -8.24
C GLY A 13 -7.60 -4.13 -8.61
N GLY A 14 -8.81 -3.91 -9.12
CA GLY A 14 -9.22 -2.65 -9.74
C GLY A 14 -9.93 -1.64 -8.82
N GLY A 15 -9.96 -1.85 -7.50
CA GLY A 15 -10.63 -0.92 -6.56
C GLY A 15 -12.17 -1.01 -6.51
N GLY A 16 -12.78 -1.89 -7.31
CA GLY A 16 -14.23 -1.98 -7.46
C GLY A 16 -14.92 -3.06 -6.61
N ILE A 17 -16.17 -3.37 -6.97
CA ILE A 17 -17.02 -4.36 -6.27
C ILE A 17 -16.33 -5.72 -6.16
N LEU A 18 -15.74 -6.20 -7.26
CA LEU A 18 -15.06 -7.50 -7.31
C LEU A 18 -13.85 -7.57 -6.37
N MET A 19 -13.10 -6.48 -6.20
CA MET A 19 -12.01 -6.41 -5.23
C MET A 19 -12.55 -6.53 -3.80
N ARG A 20 -13.61 -5.80 -3.47
CA ARG A 20 -14.23 -5.86 -2.14
C ARG A 20 -14.73 -7.27 -1.81
N GLU A 21 -15.42 -7.92 -2.74
CA GLU A 21 -15.90 -9.30 -2.58
C GLU A 21 -14.74 -10.28 -2.35
N LEU A 22 -13.63 -10.12 -3.07
CA LEU A 22 -12.42 -10.93 -2.85
C LEU A 22 -11.82 -10.69 -1.46
N ILE A 23 -11.67 -9.42 -1.03
CA ILE A 23 -11.11 -9.07 0.27
C ILE A 23 -11.96 -9.68 1.40
N GLU A 24 -13.28 -9.55 1.32
CA GLU A 24 -14.20 -10.14 2.32
C GLU A 24 -14.01 -11.65 2.45
N GLU A 25 -13.87 -12.38 1.33
CA GLU A 25 -13.65 -13.83 1.36
C GLU A 25 -12.26 -14.24 1.84
N VAL A 26 -11.22 -13.47 1.50
CA VAL A 26 -9.85 -13.74 1.99
C VAL A 26 -9.75 -13.46 3.48
N VAL A 27 -10.26 -12.31 3.95
CA VAL A 27 -10.24 -11.91 5.38
C VAL A 27 -10.96 -12.93 6.26
N LYS A 28 -12.12 -13.45 5.84
CA LYS A 28 -12.84 -14.53 6.54
C LYS A 28 -11.99 -15.79 6.75
N ARG A 29 -10.98 -16.03 5.91
CA ARG A 29 -10.10 -17.21 5.99
C ARG A 29 -8.86 -16.98 6.83
N ILE A 30 -8.39 -15.74 6.95
CA ILE A 30 -7.13 -15.40 7.62
C ILE A 30 -7.33 -14.76 9.01
N GLY A 31 -8.55 -14.36 9.40
CA GLY A 31 -8.82 -13.61 10.64
C GLY A 31 -10.14 -13.95 11.36
N SER A 32 -10.33 -13.30 12.52
CA SER A 32 -11.47 -13.54 13.44
C SER A 32 -12.79 -12.96 12.94
N ALA A 33 -13.91 -13.55 13.40
CA ALA A 33 -15.30 -13.28 12.99
C ALA A 33 -15.77 -11.81 13.04
N ASP A 34 -15.06 -10.95 13.78
CA ASP A 34 -15.25 -9.50 13.78
C ASP A 34 -14.30 -8.88 12.76
N ALA A 35 -14.66 -8.94 11.47
CA ALA A 35 -13.91 -8.24 10.44
C ALA A 35 -13.84 -6.76 10.83
N PRO A 36 -12.67 -6.19 11.18
CA PRO A 36 -12.58 -4.77 11.42
C PRO A 36 -13.13 -4.07 10.19
N SER A 37 -13.89 -2.99 10.40
CA SER A 37 -14.35 -2.13 9.31
C SER A 37 -13.20 -1.94 8.32
N LEU A 38 -13.45 -2.15 7.03
CA LEU A 38 -12.47 -1.96 5.95
C LEU A 38 -12.04 -0.49 5.92
N GLN A 39 -11.16 -0.12 6.84
CA GLN A 39 -10.57 1.19 7.04
C GLN A 39 -9.18 1.20 6.42
N ASP A 40 -8.71 2.39 6.05
CA ASP A 40 -7.41 2.59 5.40
C ASP A 40 -6.22 2.33 6.34
N SER A 41 -6.47 2.07 7.63
CA SER A 41 -5.46 1.62 8.59
C SER A 41 -6.05 0.76 9.70
N ALA A 42 -5.22 -0.13 10.24
CA ALA A 42 -5.49 -0.81 11.50
C ALA A 42 -5.02 0.07 12.66
N ILE A 43 -5.79 0.12 13.75
CA ILE A 43 -5.36 0.77 15.00
C ILE A 43 -4.78 -0.28 15.94
N VAL A 44 -3.51 -0.11 16.29
CA VAL A 44 -2.78 -0.98 17.21
C VAL A 44 -2.45 -0.19 18.48
N GLU A 45 -2.68 -0.79 19.65
CA GLU A 45 -2.29 -0.21 20.93
C GLU A 45 -0.95 -0.78 21.38
N ILE A 46 0.04 0.09 21.61
CA ILE A 46 1.38 -0.27 22.10
C ILE A 46 1.72 0.67 23.25
N ASP A 47 1.94 0.11 24.44
CA ASP A 47 2.31 0.85 25.66
C ASP A 47 1.44 2.10 25.93
N GLY A 48 0.13 1.97 25.70
CA GLY A 48 -0.84 3.05 25.89
C GLY A 48 -0.89 4.09 24.76
N SER A 49 -0.09 3.93 23.71
CA SER A 49 -0.14 4.73 22.48
C SER A 49 -1.02 4.06 21.43
N ARG A 50 -1.84 4.84 20.73
CA ARG A 50 -2.63 4.37 19.58
C ARG A 50 -1.85 4.65 18.29
N ILE A 51 -1.52 3.59 17.57
CA ILE A 51 -0.71 3.64 16.35
C ILE A 51 -1.62 3.23 15.18
N ALA A 52 -1.69 4.08 14.16
CA ALA A 52 -2.28 3.70 12.88
C ALA A 52 -1.21 2.97 12.05
N PHE A 53 -1.58 1.81 11.51
CA PHE A 53 -0.72 0.97 10.71
C PHE A 53 -1.42 0.62 9.41
N THR A 54 -0.77 0.91 8.29
CA THR A 54 -1.25 0.59 6.95
C THR A 54 -0.12 0.01 6.12
N THR A 55 -0.47 -0.68 5.04
CA THR A 55 0.47 -1.24 4.10
C THR A 55 -0.14 -1.23 2.71
N ASP A 56 0.71 -0.95 1.72
CA ASP A 56 0.32 -0.98 0.32
C ASP A 56 1.44 -1.58 -0.52
N SER A 57 1.05 -2.16 -1.64
CA SER A 57 1.99 -2.67 -2.66
C SER A 57 1.74 -1.98 -3.98
N PHE A 58 2.81 -1.50 -4.60
CA PHE A 58 2.74 -0.67 -5.80
C PHE A 58 3.25 -1.45 -7.01
N VAL A 59 2.41 -1.59 -8.04
CA VAL A 59 2.68 -2.35 -9.27
C VAL A 59 2.41 -1.53 -10.54
N VAL A 60 2.56 -0.21 -10.45
CA VAL A 60 2.26 0.73 -11.55
C VAL A 60 3.16 0.46 -12.78
N SER A 61 2.57 0.57 -13.97
CA SER A 61 3.27 0.47 -15.25
C SER A 61 2.78 1.59 -16.18
N PRO A 62 3.68 2.41 -16.77
CA PRO A 62 5.14 2.38 -16.60
C PRO A 62 5.58 2.80 -15.18
N ILE A 63 6.78 2.39 -14.75
CA ILE A 63 7.33 2.76 -13.43
C ILE A 63 7.72 4.24 -13.32
N PHE A 64 7.97 4.91 -14.45
CA PHE A 64 8.18 6.35 -14.55
C PHE A 64 7.10 6.93 -15.46
N PHE A 65 6.41 7.97 -15.02
CA PHE A 65 5.27 8.55 -15.73
C PHE A 65 5.24 10.08 -15.57
N PRO A 66 4.47 10.80 -16.41
CA PRO A 66 4.31 12.24 -16.23
C PRO A 66 3.77 12.57 -14.83
N GLY A 67 4.55 13.31 -14.04
CA GLY A 67 4.17 13.73 -12.69
C GLY A 67 4.71 12.87 -11.55
N GLY A 68 5.38 11.74 -11.82
CA GLY A 68 5.98 10.93 -10.77
C GLY A 68 6.56 9.61 -11.23
N ASP A 69 6.83 8.76 -10.25
CA ASP A 69 7.31 7.40 -10.44
C ASP A 69 6.81 6.50 -9.31
N ILE A 70 7.04 5.19 -9.45
CA ILE A 70 6.68 4.19 -8.46
C ILE A 70 7.22 4.50 -7.05
N GLY A 71 8.38 5.16 -6.97
CA GLY A 71 8.98 5.59 -5.71
C GLY A 71 8.16 6.67 -5.01
N THR A 72 7.90 7.79 -5.69
CA THR A 72 7.01 8.84 -5.16
C THR A 72 5.62 8.31 -4.80
N LEU A 73 5.07 7.43 -5.64
CA LEU A 73 3.77 6.83 -5.42
C LEU A 73 3.77 5.98 -4.14
N SER A 74 4.83 5.20 -3.92
CA SER A 74 4.94 4.34 -2.74
C SER A 74 4.95 5.11 -1.43
N ILE A 75 5.61 6.27 -1.40
CA ILE A 75 5.65 7.11 -0.20
C ILE A 75 4.35 7.87 -0.03
N TYR A 76 3.90 8.60 -1.05
CA TYR A 76 2.72 9.46 -0.89
C TYR A 76 1.44 8.64 -0.71
N GLY A 77 1.31 7.47 -1.34
CA GLY A 77 0.18 6.57 -1.12
C GLY A 77 0.05 6.18 0.35
N THR A 78 1.09 5.57 0.91
CA THR A 78 1.11 5.13 2.32
C THR A 78 0.97 6.29 3.31
N VAL A 79 1.61 7.44 3.04
CA VAL A 79 1.47 8.64 3.88
C VAL A 79 0.04 9.16 3.84
N ASN A 80 -0.62 9.15 2.68
CA ASN A 80 -1.98 9.61 2.53
C ASN A 80 -2.95 8.73 3.34
N ASP A 81 -2.83 7.40 3.27
CA ASP A 81 -3.69 6.47 4.03
C ASP A 81 -3.63 6.71 5.55
N LEU A 82 -2.44 7.01 6.06
CA LEU A 82 -2.27 7.41 7.46
C LEU A 82 -2.93 8.77 7.74
N ALA A 83 -2.77 9.74 6.82
CA ALA A 83 -3.34 11.08 6.98
C ALA A 83 -4.88 11.08 6.93
N VAL A 84 -5.51 10.35 6.00
CA VAL A 84 -6.98 10.21 5.94
C VAL A 84 -7.53 9.48 7.17
N SER A 85 -6.75 8.57 7.76
CA SER A 85 -7.08 7.93 9.05
C SER A 85 -6.94 8.87 10.27
N GLY A 86 -6.54 10.13 10.07
CA GLY A 86 -6.35 11.10 11.14
C GLY A 86 -5.07 10.89 11.96
N ALA A 87 -4.16 10.04 11.49
CA ALA A 87 -2.88 9.80 12.12
C ALA A 87 -1.84 10.82 11.67
N ARG A 88 -0.81 11.01 12.50
CA ARG A 88 0.42 11.70 12.09
C ARG A 88 1.40 10.66 11.56
N PRO A 89 1.76 10.68 10.27
CA PRO A 89 2.79 9.80 9.73
C PRO A 89 4.13 10.06 10.41
N ILE A 90 4.85 8.99 10.78
CA ILE A 90 6.16 9.08 11.46
C ILE A 90 7.24 8.26 10.76
N ALA A 91 6.88 7.11 10.18
CA ALA A 91 7.78 6.20 9.50
C ALA A 91 7.03 5.37 8.46
N VAL A 92 7.74 4.86 7.47
CA VAL A 92 7.26 3.99 6.40
C VAL A 92 8.23 2.82 6.26
N SER A 93 7.76 1.58 6.39
CA SER A 93 8.56 0.43 5.99
C SER A 93 8.53 0.28 4.46
N LEU A 94 9.63 -0.15 3.86
CA LEU A 94 9.73 -0.39 2.42
C LEU A 94 10.21 -1.80 2.11
N ALA A 95 9.56 -2.42 1.12
CA ALA A 95 9.94 -3.72 0.57
C ALA A 95 10.05 -3.61 -0.96
N PHE A 96 11.14 -4.14 -1.52
CA PHE A 96 11.35 -4.21 -2.96
C PHE A 96 11.25 -5.65 -3.44
N ILE A 97 10.50 -5.85 -4.51
CA ILE A 97 10.53 -7.07 -5.31
C ILE A 97 11.07 -6.66 -6.68
N VAL A 98 12.31 -7.03 -6.98
CA VAL A 98 13.03 -6.59 -8.18
C VAL A 98 13.28 -7.79 -9.09
N GLU A 99 12.92 -7.67 -10.35
CA GLU A 99 13.15 -8.69 -11.38
C GLU A 99 14.64 -8.78 -11.73
N GLU A 100 15.11 -9.99 -12.03
CA GLU A 100 16.46 -10.20 -12.58
C GLU A 100 16.64 -9.40 -13.88
N GLY A 101 17.76 -8.69 -14.00
CA GLY A 101 18.06 -7.87 -15.18
C GLY A 101 17.46 -6.47 -15.15
N PHE A 102 16.76 -6.07 -14.09
CA PHE A 102 16.30 -4.69 -13.92
C PHE A 102 17.50 -3.70 -13.89
N PRO A 103 17.47 -2.60 -14.65
CA PRO A 103 18.61 -1.68 -14.71
C PRO A 103 18.91 -1.02 -13.37
N MET A 104 20.18 -1.08 -12.94
CA MET A 104 20.62 -0.45 -11.68
C MET A 104 20.36 1.06 -11.67
N GLU A 105 20.59 1.75 -12.78
CA GLU A 105 20.30 3.19 -12.91
C GLU A 105 18.81 3.50 -12.64
N SER A 106 17.90 2.63 -13.11
CA SER A 106 16.47 2.78 -12.82
C SER A 106 16.18 2.56 -11.34
N LEU A 107 16.83 1.58 -10.69
CA LEU A 107 16.65 1.32 -9.26
C LEU A 107 17.17 2.48 -8.40
N GLU A 108 18.34 3.02 -8.73
CA GLU A 108 18.92 4.20 -8.07
C GLU A 108 17.99 5.41 -8.17
N ARG A 109 17.45 5.67 -9.37
CA ARG A 109 16.47 6.75 -9.59
C ARG A 109 15.20 6.57 -8.76
N VAL A 110 14.70 5.35 -8.62
CA VAL A 110 13.54 5.06 -7.75
C VAL A 110 13.90 5.29 -6.28
N ALA A 111 15.08 4.86 -5.83
CA ALA A 111 15.55 5.07 -4.46
C ALA A 111 15.72 6.56 -4.11
N ASP A 112 16.30 7.36 -5.02
CA ASP A 112 16.43 8.81 -4.85
C ASP A 112 15.06 9.49 -4.76
N SER A 113 14.12 9.04 -5.60
CA SER A 113 12.74 9.54 -5.61
C SER A 113 12.00 9.23 -4.29
N ILE A 114 12.16 8.02 -3.77
CA ILE A 114 11.67 7.59 -2.47
C ILE A 114 12.23 8.47 -1.36
N ARG A 115 13.55 8.68 -1.32
CA ARG A 115 14.21 9.52 -0.30
C ARG A 115 13.65 10.94 -0.33
N SER A 116 13.60 11.55 -1.51
CA SER A 116 13.04 12.89 -1.71
C SER A 116 11.59 13.00 -1.27
N ALA A 117 10.75 12.02 -1.59
CA ALA A 117 9.35 12.00 -1.17
C ALA A 117 9.20 11.85 0.36
N ALA A 118 10.01 10.99 0.98
CA ALA A 118 10.01 10.80 2.44
C ALA A 118 10.47 12.07 3.17
N ASP A 119 11.51 12.74 2.68
CA ASP A 119 11.96 14.04 3.21
C ASP A 119 10.86 15.09 3.15
N ARG A 120 10.17 15.20 2.00
CA ARG A 120 9.06 16.15 1.83
C ARG A 120 7.87 15.84 2.72
N ALA A 121 7.57 14.57 2.95
CA ALA A 121 6.51 14.12 3.84
C ALA A 121 6.90 14.18 5.33
N GLY A 122 8.18 14.38 5.64
CA GLY A 122 8.70 14.41 7.00
C GLY A 122 8.63 13.05 7.70
N VAL A 123 8.77 11.95 6.95
CA VAL A 123 8.72 10.58 7.48
C VAL A 123 10.09 9.91 7.38
N SER A 124 10.35 9.00 8.32
CA SER A 124 11.50 8.10 8.23
C SER A 124 11.17 6.90 7.34
N ILE A 125 12.21 6.30 6.76
CA ILE A 125 12.14 5.00 6.07
C ILE A 125 12.85 3.99 6.96
#